data_AF-A0A975I559-F1
#
_entry.id   AF-A0A975I559-F1
#
_cell.length_a   1.000
_cell.length_b   1.000
_cell.length_c   1.000
_cell.angle_alpha   90.00
_cell.angle_beta   90.00
_cell.angle_gamma   90.00
#
_symmetry.space_group_name_H-M   'P 1'
#
loop_
_entity.id
_entity.type
_entity.pdbx_description
1 polymer ?
#
loop_
_entity_poly.entity_id
_entity_poly.type
_entity_poly.pdbx_seq_one_letter_code
_entity_poly.pdbx_strand_id
1 'polypeptide(L)'
;MKIWLIIKIIAGLAVAGVVTFTGMLAYHITVKPLGGIFERIIPEAGTVLRVTKEEDFAKILDAAEMPDFEPGDRAFQKAHELIALGKIAEGREKLLAIVNVFPSSPAAPTARRIVGQMNLDEILASHFTEGKTEYEVKRGDSYFAIAGRSDTSLDMIMHLNGMMSLKDLQPGDEFQLMPLNFRVLIEPQRKAVSLWDGAKFVCEYPILKLNGSAPSAGKTVIASRRATLDGRAVPPTEKNYRATSKSIQLKSPPLQIFPYDESDESPPLGIFLGEADIEELFLLTRTGNEVEIRNPKK
;
A
#
# COMPACT_ATOMS: atom_id res chain seq x y z
N MET A 1 -48.53 -22.45 -37.77
CA MET A 1 -47.56 -21.34 -37.63
C MET A 1 -46.47 -21.71 -36.64
N LYS A 2 -45.27 -21.93 -37.17
CA LYS A 2 -43.97 -21.47 -36.65
C LYS A 2 -43.60 -21.71 -35.16
N ILE A 3 -43.29 -22.96 -34.80
CA ILE A 3 -42.44 -23.27 -33.61
C ILE A 3 -41.14 -22.44 -33.64
N TRP A 4 -40.59 -22.25 -34.84
CA TRP A 4 -39.41 -21.41 -35.06
C TRP A 4 -39.61 -19.92 -34.74
N LEU A 5 -40.83 -19.39 -34.90
CA LEU A 5 -41.14 -18.00 -34.51
C LEU A 5 -41.22 -17.88 -32.98
N ILE A 6 -41.78 -18.89 -32.31
CA ILE A 6 -41.84 -18.95 -30.85
C ILE A 6 -40.43 -18.98 -30.26
N ILE A 7 -39.53 -19.81 -30.81
CA ILE A 7 -38.13 -19.88 -30.36
C ILE A 7 -37.42 -18.52 -30.52
N LYS A 8 -37.62 -17.82 -31.65
CA LYS A 8 -37.04 -16.49 -31.88
C LYS A 8 -37.59 -15.43 -30.94
N ILE A 9 -38.88 -15.48 -30.62
CA ILE A 9 -39.50 -14.57 -29.65
C ILE A 9 -38.95 -14.82 -28.25
N ILE A 10 -38.82 -16.08 -27.83
CA ILE A 10 -38.23 -16.45 -26.53
C ILE A 10 -36.77 -16.00 -26.46
N ALA A 11 -35.98 -16.25 -27.51
CA ALA A 11 -34.58 -15.80 -27.58
C ALA A 11 -34.47 -14.28 -27.53
N GLY A 12 -35.35 -13.55 -28.24
CA GLY A 12 -35.39 -12.09 -28.21
C GLY A 12 -35.73 -11.53 -26.84
N LEU A 13 -36.70 -12.14 -26.13
CA LEU A 13 -37.06 -11.75 -24.76
C LEU A 13 -35.93 -12.05 -23.76
N ALA A 14 -35.21 -13.16 -23.92
CA ALA A 14 -34.06 -13.49 -23.09
C ALA A 14 -32.93 -12.46 -23.27
N VAL A 15 -32.59 -12.12 -24.51
CA VAL A 15 -31.56 -11.10 -24.81
C VAL A 15 -31.97 -9.72 -24.28
N ALA A 16 -33.23 -9.32 -24.47
CA ALA A 16 -33.75 -8.08 -23.92
C ALA A 16 -33.67 -8.07 -22.38
N GLY A 17 -34.01 -9.18 -21.73
CA GLY A 17 -33.89 -9.34 -20.28
C GLY A 17 -32.45 -9.14 -19.79
N VAL A 18 -31.48 -9.77 -20.46
CA VAL A 18 -30.05 -9.63 -20.12
C VAL A 18 -29.57 -8.18 -20.31
N VAL A 19 -29.87 -7.55 -21.43
CA VAL A 19 -29.45 -6.15 -21.69
C VAL A 19 -30.05 -5.19 -20.67
N THR A 20 -31.33 -5.38 -20.33
CA THR A 20 -32.02 -4.56 -19.33
C THR A 20 -31.41 -4.77 -17.94
N PHE A 21 -31.13 -6.01 -17.57
CA PHE A 21 -30.50 -6.35 -16.30
C PHE A 21 -29.09 -5.76 -16.19
N THR A 22 -28.28 -5.86 -17.24
CA THR A 22 -26.93 -5.28 -17.28
C THR A 22 -26.98 -3.75 -17.19
N GLY A 23 -27.93 -3.11 -17.88
CA GLY A 23 -28.14 -1.65 -17.75
C GLY A 23 -28.56 -1.23 -16.34
N MET A 24 -29.46 -1.99 -15.70
CA MET A 24 -29.85 -1.75 -14.31
C MET A 24 -28.70 -1.99 -13.32
N LEU A 25 -27.84 -2.98 -13.57
CA LEU A 25 -26.65 -3.24 -12.76
C LEU A 25 -25.63 -2.09 -12.90
N ALA A 26 -25.40 -1.60 -14.11
CA ALA A 26 -24.55 -0.42 -14.33
C ALA A 26 -25.10 0.83 -13.63
N TYR A 27 -26.42 1.04 -13.68
CA TYR A 27 -27.10 2.12 -12.96
C TYR A 27 -27.00 1.97 -11.43
N HIS A 28 -27.12 0.74 -10.91
CA HIS A 28 -26.94 0.41 -9.49
C HIS A 28 -25.54 0.83 -8.99
N ILE A 29 -24.51 0.58 -9.81
CA ILE A 29 -23.11 0.91 -9.46
C ILE A 29 -22.82 2.41 -9.59
N THR A 30 -23.34 3.07 -10.62
CA THR A 30 -22.86 4.41 -11.02
C THR A 30 -23.76 5.57 -10.60
N VAL A 31 -25.05 5.33 -10.34
CA VAL A 31 -26.02 6.40 -10.11
C VAL A 31 -26.72 6.24 -8.77
N LYS A 32 -27.40 5.11 -8.55
CA LYS A 32 -28.14 4.88 -7.30
C LYS A 32 -28.32 3.39 -7.03
N PRO A 33 -28.02 2.92 -5.81
CA PRO A 33 -28.21 1.53 -5.42
C PRO A 33 -29.69 1.13 -5.50
N LEU A 34 -29.93 0.10 -6.30
CA LEU A 34 -31.19 -0.63 -6.42
C LEU A 34 -31.23 -1.78 -5.39
N GLY A 35 -32.29 -1.86 -4.58
CA GLY A 35 -32.44 -2.95 -3.60
C GLY A 35 -32.78 -4.32 -4.21
N GLY A 36 -32.90 -5.34 -3.36
CA GLY A 36 -33.37 -6.68 -3.77
C GLY A 36 -32.26 -7.53 -4.41
N ILE A 37 -32.48 -8.02 -5.64
CA ILE A 37 -31.52 -8.93 -6.31
C ILE A 37 -30.19 -8.21 -6.62
N PHE A 38 -30.22 -6.92 -6.93
CA PHE A 38 -29.00 -6.16 -7.25
C PHE A 38 -28.09 -5.96 -6.03
N GLU A 39 -28.67 -5.70 -4.86
CA GLU A 39 -27.95 -5.61 -3.59
C GLU A 39 -27.32 -6.94 -3.16
N ARG A 40 -27.92 -8.08 -3.54
CA ARG A 40 -27.32 -9.41 -3.30
C ARG A 40 -26.11 -9.71 -4.19
N ILE A 41 -26.08 -9.13 -5.39
CA ILE A 41 -25.01 -9.37 -6.38
C ILE A 41 -23.85 -8.38 -6.17
N ILE A 42 -24.17 -7.13 -5.85
CA ILE A 42 -23.20 -6.07 -5.53
C ILE A 42 -23.72 -5.30 -4.30
N PRO A 43 -23.41 -5.75 -3.08
CA PRO A 43 -23.80 -5.02 -1.87
C PRO A 43 -23.00 -3.70 -1.75
N GLU A 44 -23.63 -2.65 -1.21
CA GLU A 44 -22.91 -1.39 -0.93
C GLU A 44 -21.72 -1.67 -0.01
N ALA A 45 -20.59 -1.00 -0.26
CA ALA A 45 -19.35 -1.18 0.51
C ALA A 45 -19.54 -0.94 2.03
N GLY A 46 -20.51 -0.12 2.42
CA GLY A 46 -20.89 0.09 3.82
C GLY A 46 -21.66 -1.08 4.45
N THR A 47 -22.32 -1.90 3.65
CA THR A 47 -23.14 -3.05 4.07
C THR A 47 -22.28 -4.31 4.23
N VAL A 48 -21.23 -4.48 3.42
CA VAL A 48 -20.24 -5.56 3.59
C VAL A 48 -19.51 -5.45 4.93
N LEU A 49 -19.25 -4.22 5.40
CA LEU A 49 -18.68 -3.93 6.72
C LEU A 49 -19.67 -4.14 7.90
N ARG A 50 -20.97 -4.24 7.61
CA ARG A 50 -22.03 -4.33 8.62
C ARG A 50 -22.64 -5.73 8.72
N VAL A 51 -22.75 -6.46 7.60
CA VAL A 51 -23.24 -7.85 7.56
C VAL A 51 -22.22 -8.84 8.15
N THR A 52 -20.93 -8.49 8.15
CA THR A 52 -19.87 -9.32 8.75
C THR A 52 -19.73 -9.17 10.27
N LYS A 53 -20.51 -8.31 10.94
CA LYS A 53 -20.27 -7.94 12.34
C LYS A 53 -21.10 -8.64 13.40
N GLU A 54 -22.22 -9.29 13.07
CA GLU A 54 -23.13 -9.79 14.14
C GLU A 54 -23.43 -11.29 14.04
N GLU A 55 -23.91 -11.82 12.90
CA GLU A 55 -24.38 -13.22 12.85
C GLU A 55 -23.25 -14.25 12.62
N ASP A 56 -22.27 -13.93 11.78
CA ASP A 56 -21.08 -14.78 11.60
C ASP A 56 -20.10 -14.64 12.78
N PHE A 57 -20.10 -13.49 13.43
CA PHE A 57 -19.28 -13.18 14.60
C PHE A 57 -19.70 -14.00 15.82
N ALA A 58 -21.01 -14.14 16.07
CA ALA A 58 -21.54 -14.96 17.16
C ALA A 58 -21.24 -16.46 16.96
N LYS A 59 -21.32 -16.97 15.73
CA LYS A 59 -21.00 -18.38 15.43
C LYS A 59 -19.52 -18.72 15.57
N ILE A 60 -18.63 -17.75 15.30
CA ILE A 60 -17.19 -17.91 15.52
C ILE A 60 -16.85 -17.87 17.02
N LEU A 61 -17.60 -17.08 17.80
CA LEU A 61 -17.45 -16.97 19.25
C LEU A 61 -18.02 -18.17 20.01
N ASP A 62 -19.15 -18.74 19.57
CA ASP A 62 -19.81 -19.88 20.23
C ASP A 62 -19.11 -21.22 19.97
N ALA A 63 -18.24 -21.33 18.95
CA ALA A 63 -17.63 -22.60 18.54
C ALA A 63 -16.29 -22.94 19.25
N ALA A 64 -15.86 -22.20 20.27
CA ALA A 64 -14.57 -22.46 20.93
C ALA A 64 -14.61 -22.24 22.45
N GLU A 65 -15.15 -23.21 23.18
CA GLU A 65 -14.82 -23.37 24.61
C GLU A 65 -13.39 -23.95 24.76
N MET A 66 -12.62 -23.30 25.65
CA MET A 66 -11.28 -23.63 26.22
C MET A 66 -10.01 -23.22 25.42
N PRO A 67 -8.88 -22.87 26.08
CA PRO A 67 -8.60 -21.99 27.23
C PRO A 67 -7.88 -20.67 26.80
N ASP A 68 -7.91 -19.61 27.63
CA ASP A 68 -7.10 -18.34 27.67
C ASP A 68 -6.21 -17.88 26.48
N PHE A 69 -6.60 -18.09 25.23
CA PHE A 69 -5.86 -17.60 24.05
C PHE A 69 -6.57 -16.39 23.43
N GLU A 70 -5.90 -15.24 23.42
CA GLU A 70 -6.39 -14.01 22.79
C GLU A 70 -6.72 -14.26 21.30
N PRO A 71 -7.83 -13.71 20.76
CA PRO A 71 -8.26 -13.96 19.37
C PRO A 71 -7.19 -13.68 18.30
N GLY A 72 -6.30 -12.70 18.53
CA GLY A 72 -5.21 -12.36 17.60
C GLY A 72 -4.16 -13.47 17.46
N ASP A 73 -3.83 -14.17 18.54
CA ASP A 73 -2.82 -15.23 18.52
C ASP A 73 -3.33 -16.48 17.78
N ARG A 74 -4.62 -16.79 17.90
CA ARG A 74 -5.24 -17.88 17.13
C ARG A 74 -5.25 -17.57 15.63
N ALA A 75 -5.60 -16.33 15.27
CA ALA A 75 -5.55 -15.88 13.89
C ALA A 75 -4.12 -15.97 13.32
N PHE A 76 -3.11 -15.68 14.15
CA PHE A 76 -1.71 -15.76 13.77
C PHE A 76 -1.25 -17.20 13.52
N GLN A 77 -1.56 -18.12 14.44
CA GLN A 77 -1.29 -19.54 14.25
C GLN A 77 -1.95 -20.08 12.99
N LYS A 78 -3.22 -19.69 12.74
CA LYS A 78 -3.93 -20.13 11.54
C LYS A 78 -3.29 -19.58 10.26
N ALA A 79 -2.82 -18.34 10.27
CA ALA A 79 -2.09 -17.78 9.16
C ALA A 79 -0.83 -18.58 8.84
N HIS A 80 -0.07 -18.95 9.87
CA HIS A 80 1.12 -19.79 9.73
C HIS A 80 0.82 -21.16 9.11
N GLU A 81 -0.23 -21.84 9.57
CA GLU A 81 -0.68 -23.10 8.97
C GLU A 81 -1.02 -22.95 7.49
N LEU A 82 -1.79 -21.91 7.14
CA LEU A 82 -2.20 -21.66 5.77
C LEU A 82 -0.99 -21.38 4.87
N ILE A 83 -0.04 -20.56 5.33
CA ILE A 83 1.20 -20.27 4.60
C ILE A 83 2.03 -21.55 4.41
N ALA A 84 2.16 -22.37 5.45
CA ALA A 84 2.91 -23.64 5.38
C ALA A 84 2.26 -24.64 4.40
N LEU A 85 0.94 -24.59 4.23
CA LEU A 85 0.20 -25.39 3.24
C LEU A 85 0.22 -24.78 1.83
N GLY A 86 0.97 -23.70 1.59
CA GLY A 86 1.05 -23.01 0.31
C GLY A 86 -0.15 -22.10 0.01
N LYS A 87 -1.07 -21.93 0.95
CA LYS A 87 -2.27 -21.08 0.83
C LYS A 87 -1.95 -19.64 1.22
N ILE A 88 -1.05 -19.01 0.46
CA ILE A 88 -0.49 -17.69 0.79
C ILE A 88 -1.58 -16.61 0.90
N ALA A 89 -2.54 -16.59 -0.03
CA ALA A 89 -3.62 -15.60 -0.02
C ALA A 89 -4.50 -15.69 1.24
N GLU A 90 -4.95 -16.91 1.60
CA GLU A 90 -5.73 -17.15 2.82
C GLU A 90 -4.94 -16.78 4.09
N GLY A 91 -3.65 -17.13 4.12
CA GLY A 91 -2.77 -16.80 5.24
C GLY A 91 -2.58 -15.29 5.42
N ARG A 92 -2.37 -14.56 4.32
CA ARG A 92 -2.26 -13.10 4.30
C ARG A 92 -3.53 -12.43 4.80
N GLU A 93 -4.71 -12.94 4.42
CA GLU A 93 -6.01 -12.45 4.90
C GLU A 93 -6.13 -12.57 6.43
N LYS A 94 -5.68 -13.70 7.01
CA LYS A 94 -5.67 -13.87 8.47
C LYS A 94 -4.71 -12.91 9.17
N LEU A 95 -3.53 -12.66 8.61
CA LEU A 95 -2.62 -11.67 9.17
C LEU A 95 -3.18 -10.24 9.08
N LEU A 96 -3.81 -9.88 7.96
CA LEU A 96 -4.50 -8.59 7.79
C LEU A 96 -5.61 -8.40 8.81
N ALA A 97 -6.35 -9.47 9.15
CA ALA A 97 -7.36 -9.41 10.22
C ALA A 97 -6.73 -9.02 11.57
N ILE A 98 -5.54 -9.54 11.90
CA ILE A 98 -4.82 -9.14 13.12
C ILE A 98 -4.44 -7.65 13.06
N VAL A 99 -3.90 -7.20 11.93
CA VAL A 99 -3.49 -5.80 11.75
C VAL A 99 -4.66 -4.83 11.92
N ASN A 100 -5.82 -5.17 11.35
CA ASN A 100 -6.98 -4.27 11.30
C ASN A 100 -7.90 -4.37 12.52
N VAL A 101 -8.05 -5.56 13.11
CA VAL A 101 -9.05 -5.84 14.17
C VAL A 101 -8.39 -5.96 15.54
N PHE A 102 -7.18 -6.50 15.61
CA PHE A 102 -6.46 -6.75 16.86
C PHE A 102 -5.09 -6.03 16.91
N PRO A 103 -5.03 -4.70 16.65
CA PRO A 103 -3.77 -3.97 16.48
C PRO A 103 -2.89 -3.94 17.73
N SER A 104 -3.48 -4.16 18.91
CA SER A 104 -2.81 -4.21 20.22
C SER A 104 -2.40 -5.61 20.66
N SER A 105 -2.76 -6.67 19.90
CA SER A 105 -2.40 -8.04 20.27
C SER A 105 -0.88 -8.27 20.24
N PRO A 106 -0.34 -9.20 21.03
CA PRO A 106 1.08 -9.56 21.01
C PRO A 106 1.58 -10.00 19.61
N ALA A 107 0.71 -10.65 18.83
CA ALA A 107 1.01 -11.07 17.46
C ALA A 107 1.04 -9.92 16.44
N ALA A 108 0.44 -8.77 16.73
CA ALA A 108 0.24 -7.70 15.75
C ALA A 108 1.53 -7.13 15.13
N PRO A 109 2.63 -6.88 15.89
CA PRO A 109 3.88 -6.43 15.31
C PRO A 109 4.46 -7.43 14.30
N THR A 110 4.44 -8.72 14.64
CA THR A 110 4.94 -9.77 13.75
C THR A 110 4.03 -9.91 12.52
N ALA A 111 2.71 -9.84 12.70
CA ALA A 111 1.76 -9.88 11.59
C ALA A 111 1.97 -8.72 10.61
N ARG A 112 2.14 -7.48 11.11
CA ARG A 112 2.45 -6.31 10.27
C ARG A 112 3.74 -6.49 9.48
N ARG A 113 4.78 -7.04 10.09
CA ARG A 113 6.05 -7.32 9.39
C ARG A 113 5.88 -8.34 8.27
N ILE A 114 5.22 -9.47 8.53
CA ILE A 114 5.01 -10.52 7.52
C ILE A 114 4.13 -10.01 6.38
N VAL A 115 3.01 -9.35 6.70
CA VAL A 115 2.12 -8.76 5.69
C VAL A 115 2.85 -7.68 4.89
N GLY A 116 3.64 -6.84 5.57
CA GLY A 116 4.47 -5.83 4.93
C GLY A 116 5.37 -6.43 3.86
N GLN A 117 6.14 -7.47 4.22
CA GLN A 117 6.99 -8.17 3.25
C GLN A 117 6.19 -8.73 2.08
N MET A 118 5.09 -9.46 2.35
CA MET A 118 4.24 -10.03 1.29
C MET A 118 3.68 -8.96 0.35
N ASN A 119 3.29 -7.80 0.90
CA ASN A 119 2.78 -6.69 0.13
C ASN A 119 3.85 -6.08 -0.77
N LEU A 120 5.06 -5.91 -0.25
CA LEU A 120 6.17 -5.33 -1.00
C LEU A 120 6.67 -6.27 -2.09
N ASP A 121 6.80 -7.56 -1.79
CA ASP A 121 7.16 -8.59 -2.76
C ASP A 121 6.18 -8.58 -3.95
N GLU A 122 4.88 -8.44 -3.68
CA GLU A 122 3.85 -8.34 -4.72
C GLU A 122 3.92 -7.01 -5.47
N ILE A 123 3.89 -5.86 -4.77
CA ILE A 123 3.89 -4.53 -5.39
C ILE A 123 5.13 -4.33 -6.28
N LEU A 124 6.30 -4.79 -5.85
CA LEU A 124 7.56 -4.61 -6.57
C LEU A 124 7.83 -5.72 -7.60
N ALA A 125 7.08 -6.82 -7.60
CA ALA A 125 7.25 -7.89 -8.58
C ALA A 125 7.00 -7.42 -10.02
N SER A 126 7.86 -7.83 -10.95
CA SER A 126 7.75 -7.49 -12.38
C SER A 126 6.44 -7.97 -13.02
N HIS A 127 5.92 -9.14 -12.59
CA HIS A 127 4.69 -9.72 -13.10
C HIS A 127 3.41 -9.10 -12.52
N PHE A 128 3.54 -8.32 -11.43
CA PHE A 128 2.40 -7.65 -10.82
C PHE A 128 2.14 -6.33 -11.55
N THR A 129 1.01 -6.22 -12.24
CA THR A 129 0.66 -5.09 -13.11
C THR A 129 -0.37 -4.14 -12.49
N GLU A 130 -1.07 -4.56 -11.43
CA GLU A 130 -2.04 -3.70 -10.75
C GLU A 130 -1.34 -2.47 -10.16
N GLY A 131 -1.90 -1.29 -10.40
CA GLY A 131 -1.28 -0.02 -9.99
C GLY A 131 -0.08 0.42 -10.84
N LYS A 132 0.29 -0.35 -11.88
CA LYS A 132 1.37 -0.01 -12.80
C LYS A 132 0.84 0.34 -14.19
N THR A 133 1.61 1.08 -14.95
CA THR A 133 1.26 1.49 -16.32
C THR A 133 2.48 1.40 -17.22
N GLU A 134 2.31 0.85 -18.41
CA GLU A 134 3.32 0.88 -19.47
C GLU A 134 3.34 2.26 -20.13
N TYR A 135 4.54 2.79 -20.34
CA TYR A 135 4.76 4.10 -20.93
C TYR A 135 5.78 4.01 -22.06
N GLU A 136 5.35 4.40 -23.26
CA GLU A 136 6.24 4.59 -24.40
C GLU A 136 6.77 6.03 -24.42
N VAL A 137 8.08 6.15 -24.46
CA VAL A 137 8.80 7.43 -24.47
C VAL A 137 8.57 8.18 -25.77
N LYS A 138 8.24 9.47 -25.64
CA LYS A 138 7.95 10.35 -26.77
C LYS A 138 9.09 11.32 -27.02
N ARG A 139 9.17 11.82 -28.25
CA ARG A 139 10.15 12.87 -28.60
C ARG A 139 9.95 14.09 -27.71
N GLY A 140 11.03 14.52 -27.05
CA GLY A 140 11.03 15.65 -26.12
C GLY A 140 10.81 15.27 -24.65
N ASP A 141 10.63 13.99 -24.35
CA ASP A 141 10.58 13.53 -22.96
C ASP A 141 11.94 13.63 -22.25
N SER A 142 11.86 13.73 -20.93
CA SER A 142 12.96 13.51 -20.00
C SER A 142 12.47 12.65 -18.84
N TYR A 143 13.36 11.91 -18.17
CA TYR A 143 12.97 11.12 -16.99
C TYR A 143 12.25 11.95 -15.93
N PHE A 144 12.70 13.18 -15.68
CA PHE A 144 12.05 14.08 -14.73
C PHE A 144 10.62 14.45 -15.14
N ALA A 145 10.41 14.75 -16.43
CA ALA A 145 9.09 15.09 -16.94
C ALA A 145 8.14 13.88 -16.92
N ILE A 146 8.65 12.68 -17.27
CA ILE A 146 7.89 11.43 -17.17
C ILE A 146 7.51 11.17 -15.71
N ALA A 147 8.48 11.20 -14.80
CA ALA A 147 8.25 10.95 -13.39
C ALA A 147 7.23 11.91 -12.78
N GLY A 148 7.33 13.20 -13.11
CA GLY A 148 6.40 14.22 -12.63
C GLY A 148 4.97 14.04 -13.16
N ARG A 149 4.79 13.65 -14.42
CA ARG A 149 3.45 13.42 -15.01
C ARG A 149 2.79 12.13 -14.54
N SER A 150 3.60 11.14 -14.16
CA SER A 150 3.14 9.82 -13.71
C SER A 150 3.14 9.66 -12.20
N ASP A 151 3.30 10.77 -11.45
CA ASP A 151 3.33 10.77 -9.98
C ASP A 151 4.30 9.73 -9.38
N THR A 152 5.47 9.55 -10.00
CA THR A 152 6.48 8.57 -9.60
C THR A 152 7.83 9.21 -9.30
N SER A 153 8.85 8.40 -9.05
CA SER A 153 10.23 8.83 -8.81
C SER A 153 11.20 8.21 -9.80
N LEU A 154 12.34 8.85 -10.04
CA LEU A 154 13.42 8.26 -10.84
C LEU A 154 13.91 6.94 -10.22
N ASP A 155 13.93 6.85 -8.89
CA ASP A 155 14.28 5.64 -8.15
C ASP A 155 13.37 4.46 -8.50
N MET A 156 12.05 4.72 -8.50
CA MET A 156 11.04 3.71 -8.84
C MET A 156 11.08 3.33 -10.32
N ILE A 157 11.26 4.31 -11.22
CA ILE A 157 11.47 4.03 -12.66
C ILE A 157 12.68 3.12 -12.85
N MET A 158 13.81 3.43 -12.21
CA MET A 158 15.00 2.59 -12.31
C MET A 158 14.77 1.19 -11.73
N HIS A 159 14.11 1.09 -10.58
CA HIS A 159 13.84 -0.18 -9.92
C HIS A 159 12.96 -1.11 -10.76
N LEU A 160 11.78 -0.65 -11.20
CA LEU A 160 10.85 -1.48 -11.97
C LEU A 160 11.40 -1.94 -13.32
N ASN A 161 12.31 -1.16 -13.89
CA ASN A 161 12.88 -1.43 -15.21
C ASN A 161 14.30 -2.02 -15.15
N GLY A 162 14.73 -2.51 -13.97
CA GLY A 162 16.01 -3.20 -13.80
C GLY A 162 17.24 -2.33 -14.12
N MET A 163 17.13 -1.01 -14.00
CA MET A 163 18.19 -0.08 -14.35
C MET A 163 19.07 0.24 -13.13
N MET A 164 20.37 0.05 -13.27
CA MET A 164 21.34 0.45 -12.25
C MET A 164 21.62 1.95 -12.26
N SER A 165 21.57 2.56 -13.44
CA SER A 165 21.73 3.99 -13.70
C SER A 165 20.81 4.41 -14.85
N LEU A 166 20.46 5.70 -14.92
CA LEU A 166 19.70 6.23 -16.06
C LEU A 166 20.55 6.14 -17.34
N LYS A 167 19.99 5.51 -18.36
CA LYS A 167 20.55 5.46 -19.73
C LYS A 167 20.07 6.65 -20.55
N ASP A 168 20.71 6.90 -21.69
CA ASP A 168 20.20 7.87 -22.66
C ASP A 168 18.79 7.50 -23.11
N LEU A 169 17.87 8.45 -22.99
CA LEU A 169 16.45 8.28 -23.24
C LEU A 169 16.15 8.43 -24.75
N GLN A 170 15.54 7.41 -25.36
CA GLN A 170 15.19 7.42 -26.79
C GLN A 170 13.68 7.30 -27.01
N PRO A 171 13.09 8.00 -28.01
CA PRO A 171 11.70 7.77 -28.39
C PRO A 171 11.47 6.30 -28.75
N GLY A 172 10.37 5.72 -28.25
CA GLY A 172 10.06 4.31 -28.39
C GLY A 172 10.63 3.41 -27.27
N ASP A 173 11.44 3.94 -26.35
CA ASP A 173 11.75 3.22 -25.11
C ASP A 173 10.45 2.93 -24.34
N GLU A 174 10.31 1.73 -23.78
CA GLU A 174 9.16 1.33 -22.95
C GLU A 174 9.57 1.25 -21.48
N PHE A 175 8.75 1.83 -20.61
CA PHE A 175 8.94 1.76 -19.16
C PHE A 175 7.69 1.32 -18.44
N GLN A 176 7.87 0.47 -17.44
CA GLN A 176 6.88 0.23 -16.40
C GLN A 176 6.96 1.34 -15.36
N LEU A 177 5.85 2.03 -15.13
CA LEU A 177 5.72 3.14 -14.18
C LEU A 177 4.72 2.76 -13.07
N MET A 178 4.94 3.28 -11.87
CA MET A 178 4.02 3.12 -10.74
C MET A 178 3.87 4.46 -10.00
N PRO A 179 2.64 5.01 -9.89
CA PRO A 179 2.39 6.18 -9.06
C PRO A 179 2.68 5.88 -7.58
N LEU A 180 3.43 6.77 -6.93
CA LEU A 180 3.84 6.64 -5.53
C LEU A 180 2.91 7.47 -4.64
N ASN A 181 1.62 7.15 -4.65
CA ASN A 181 0.60 7.93 -3.92
C ASN A 181 0.31 7.41 -2.51
N PHE A 182 1.22 6.61 -1.94
CA PHE A 182 1.06 6.08 -0.58
C PHE A 182 1.05 7.20 0.47
N ARG A 183 0.17 7.06 1.46
CA ARG A 183 0.16 7.90 2.65
C ARG A 183 1.15 7.36 3.67
N VAL A 184 2.03 8.22 4.16
CA VAL A 184 2.95 7.91 5.25
C VAL A 184 2.25 8.20 6.58
N LEU A 185 2.21 7.23 7.48
CA LEU A 185 1.71 7.38 8.84
C LEU A 185 2.87 7.22 9.83
N ILE A 186 3.12 8.27 10.61
CA ILE A 186 4.15 8.30 11.65
C ILE A 186 3.46 8.23 13.02
N GLU A 187 3.84 7.23 13.81
CA GLU A 187 3.32 6.98 15.16
C GLU A 187 4.49 6.92 16.16
N PRO A 188 4.97 8.08 16.65
CA PRO A 188 6.15 8.13 17.53
C PRO A 188 6.00 7.30 18.81
N GLN A 189 4.80 7.26 19.40
CA GLN A 189 4.53 6.47 20.61
C GLN A 189 4.62 4.96 20.36
N ARG A 190 4.19 4.52 19.16
CA ARG A 190 4.29 3.12 18.73
C ARG A 190 5.68 2.78 18.16
N LYS A 191 6.54 3.79 17.99
CA LYS A 191 7.84 3.70 17.33
C LYS A 191 7.73 3.10 15.93
N ALA A 192 6.82 3.63 15.11
CA ALA A 192 6.58 3.11 13.77
C ALA A 192 6.38 4.21 12.72
N VAL A 193 6.86 3.94 11.51
CA VAL A 193 6.49 4.62 10.27
C VAL A 193 5.85 3.59 9.36
N SER A 194 4.66 3.84 8.84
CA SER A 194 3.94 2.90 7.97
C SER A 194 3.46 3.54 6.68
N LEU A 195 3.35 2.74 5.62
CA LEU A 195 2.80 3.14 4.34
C LEU A 195 1.40 2.56 4.16
N TRP A 196 0.50 3.37 3.61
CA TRP A 196 -0.90 3.01 3.38
C TRP A 196 -1.33 3.43 1.97
N ASP A 197 -2.04 2.54 1.29
CA ASP A 197 -2.73 2.83 0.04
C ASP A 197 -4.23 2.99 0.34
N GLY A 198 -4.68 4.22 0.53
CA GLY A 198 -5.99 4.50 1.10
C GLY A 198 -6.14 3.86 2.50
N ALA A 199 -7.01 2.85 2.59
CA ALA A 199 -7.22 2.06 3.81
C ALA A 199 -6.40 0.75 3.87
N LYS A 200 -5.73 0.38 2.78
CA LYS A 200 -4.91 -0.84 2.70
C LYS A 200 -3.56 -0.57 3.33
N PHE A 201 -3.21 -1.35 4.35
CA PHE A 201 -1.87 -1.38 4.91
C PHE A 201 -0.88 -1.88 3.86
N VAL A 202 0.21 -1.16 3.63
CA VAL A 202 1.29 -1.55 2.69
C VAL A 202 2.44 -2.17 3.46
N CYS A 203 3.13 -1.41 4.31
CA CYS A 203 4.25 -1.90 5.12
C CYS A 203 4.49 -1.01 6.35
N GLU A 204 5.39 -1.46 7.23
CA GLU A 204 5.79 -0.76 8.46
C GLU A 204 7.27 -0.91 8.75
N TYR A 205 7.87 0.18 9.19
CA TYR A 205 9.26 0.30 9.59
C TYR A 205 9.35 0.71 11.07
N PRO A 206 10.18 0.03 11.88
CA PRO A 206 10.42 0.42 13.25
C PRO A 206 11.25 1.71 13.34
N ILE A 207 10.83 2.63 14.20
CA ILE A 207 11.64 3.79 14.59
C ILE A 207 12.68 3.31 15.62
N LEU A 208 13.94 3.30 15.21
CA LEU A 208 15.07 2.86 16.05
C LEU A 208 15.45 3.94 17.06
N LYS A 209 15.49 5.20 16.63
CA LYS A 209 15.77 6.35 17.48
C LYS A 209 14.88 7.53 17.09
N LEU A 210 14.43 8.27 18.10
CA LEU A 210 13.80 9.57 17.94
C LEU A 210 14.68 10.57 18.69
N ASN A 211 15.30 11.50 17.96
CA ASN A 211 16.15 12.51 18.56
C ASN A 211 15.43 13.86 18.60
N GLY A 212 15.22 14.37 19.81
CA GLY A 212 14.39 15.55 20.08
C GLY A 212 13.00 15.21 20.61
N SER A 213 12.15 16.24 20.75
CA SER A 213 10.78 16.08 21.20
C SER A 213 9.92 15.33 20.18
N ALA A 214 8.95 14.56 20.67
CA ALA A 214 7.98 13.92 19.80
C ALA A 214 7.27 14.96 18.91
N PRO A 215 7.18 14.73 17.58
CA PRO A 215 6.59 15.70 16.68
C PRO A 215 5.11 15.88 17.00
N SER A 216 4.59 17.10 16.86
CA SER A 216 3.17 17.39 17.06
C SER A 216 2.30 16.59 16.08
N ALA A 217 1.16 16.09 16.55
CA ALA A 217 0.19 15.43 15.69
C ALA A 217 -0.35 16.40 14.62
N GLY A 218 -0.61 15.90 13.42
CA GLY A 218 -1.09 16.72 12.32
C GLY A 218 -0.87 16.07 10.95
N LYS A 219 -1.36 16.75 9.91
CA LYS A 219 -1.13 16.37 8.51
C LYS A 219 -0.08 17.28 7.87
N THR A 220 0.75 16.71 7.02
CA THR A 220 1.81 17.39 6.29
C THR A 220 2.13 16.63 5.00
N VAL A 221 3.22 17.00 4.35
CA VAL A 221 3.71 16.30 3.15
C VAL A 221 5.21 16.11 3.22
N ILE A 222 5.73 15.17 2.42
CA ILE A 222 7.15 15.10 2.09
C ILE A 222 7.51 16.36 1.27
N ALA A 223 8.34 17.23 1.84
CA ALA A 223 8.80 18.45 1.20
C ALA A 223 9.96 18.20 0.24
N SER A 224 10.89 17.31 0.61
CA SER A 224 11.99 16.92 -0.25
C SER A 224 12.56 15.57 0.14
N ARG A 225 13.25 14.97 -0.82
CA ARG A 225 14.01 13.73 -0.67
C ARG A 225 15.44 14.03 -1.09
N ARG A 226 16.43 13.60 -0.31
CA ARG A 226 17.85 13.88 -0.58
C ARG A 226 18.66 12.60 -0.53
N ALA A 227 19.63 12.52 -1.44
CA ALA A 227 20.67 11.52 -1.47
C ALA A 227 22.00 12.24 -1.27
N THR A 228 22.78 11.85 -0.27
CA THR A 228 24.06 12.49 0.04
C THR A 228 25.20 11.49 0.14
N LEU A 229 26.35 11.85 -0.39
CA LEU A 229 27.62 11.16 -0.19
C LEU A 229 28.62 12.18 0.36
N ASP A 230 29.26 11.87 1.49
CA ASP A 230 30.20 12.76 2.18
C ASP A 230 29.64 14.17 2.41
N GLY A 231 28.36 14.25 2.80
CA GLY A 231 27.64 15.51 3.04
C GLY A 231 27.26 16.30 1.79
N ARG A 232 27.59 15.83 0.58
CA ARG A 232 27.24 16.47 -0.69
C ARG A 232 26.04 15.80 -1.33
N ALA A 233 25.13 16.60 -1.88
CA ALA A 233 23.97 16.07 -2.60
C ALA A 233 24.43 15.43 -3.92
N VAL A 234 23.92 14.23 -4.18
CA VAL A 234 24.21 13.46 -5.40
C VAL A 234 22.89 13.19 -6.13
N PRO A 235 22.71 13.64 -7.38
CA PRO A 235 21.48 13.40 -8.12
C PRO A 235 21.43 11.95 -8.67
N PRO A 236 20.23 11.41 -8.98
CA PRO A 236 20.06 10.05 -9.50
C PRO A 236 20.79 9.74 -10.82
N THR A 237 21.25 10.77 -11.53
CA THR A 237 22.00 10.65 -12.80
C THR A 237 23.48 10.28 -12.60
N GLU A 238 24.01 10.42 -11.39
CA GLU A 238 25.43 10.18 -11.11
C GLU A 238 25.74 8.71 -10.81
N LYS A 239 26.95 8.27 -11.17
CA LYS A 239 27.38 6.87 -11.03
C LYS A 239 27.42 6.37 -9.58
N ASN A 240 27.75 7.27 -8.64
CA ASN A 240 27.86 6.96 -7.22
C ASN A 240 26.53 7.13 -6.46
N TYR A 241 25.42 7.40 -7.14
CA TYR A 241 24.12 7.64 -6.51
C TYR A 241 23.65 6.48 -5.61
N ARG A 242 24.00 5.24 -5.96
CA ARG A 242 23.62 4.05 -5.19
C ARG A 242 24.38 3.92 -3.85
N ALA A 243 25.52 4.59 -3.71
CA ALA A 243 26.32 4.58 -2.48
C ALA A 243 25.96 5.72 -1.52
N THR A 244 24.94 6.51 -1.83
CA THR A 244 24.57 7.67 -1.02
C THR A 244 23.69 7.26 0.16
N SER A 245 23.83 7.94 1.28
CA SER A 245 22.82 7.94 2.34
C SER A 245 21.56 8.71 1.91
N LYS A 246 20.38 8.17 2.21
CA LYS A 246 19.08 8.76 1.86
C LYS A 246 18.46 9.48 3.05
N SER A 247 17.76 10.58 2.81
CA SER A 247 16.95 11.25 3.82
C SER A 247 15.67 11.86 3.25
N ILE A 248 14.65 11.97 4.10
CA ILE A 248 13.33 12.49 3.75
C ILE A 248 12.99 13.67 4.68
N GLN A 249 12.66 14.82 4.11
CA GLN A 249 12.26 16.03 4.84
C GLN A 249 10.74 16.23 4.76
N LEU A 250 10.11 16.44 5.90
CA LEU A 250 8.70 16.84 6.01
C LEU A 250 8.56 18.37 5.95
N LYS A 251 7.42 18.86 5.47
CA LYS A 251 7.16 20.30 5.33
C LYS A 251 6.93 21.02 6.66
N SER A 252 6.02 20.50 7.47
CA SER A 252 5.60 21.11 8.75
C SER A 252 5.00 20.05 9.69
N PRO A 253 5.54 19.80 10.90
CA PRO A 253 6.78 20.39 11.40
C PRO A 253 7.98 20.00 10.51
N PRO A 254 9.04 20.83 10.45
CA PRO A 254 10.24 20.54 9.66
C PRO A 254 11.05 19.42 10.32
N LEU A 255 10.59 18.19 10.12
CA LEU A 255 11.18 16.96 10.65
C LEU A 255 11.87 16.19 9.52
N GLN A 256 13.00 15.56 9.82
CA GLN A 256 13.69 14.67 8.88
C GLN A 256 13.67 13.21 9.35
N ILE A 257 13.69 12.31 8.37
CA ILE A 257 13.88 10.88 8.55
C ILE A 257 15.26 10.53 7.98
N PHE A 258 16.07 9.86 8.80
CA PHE A 258 17.47 9.50 8.52
C PHE A 258 17.72 8.00 8.68
N PRO A 259 18.78 7.45 8.08
CA PRO A 259 19.28 6.14 8.49
C PRO A 259 19.85 6.26 9.90
N TYR A 260 19.65 5.22 10.69
CA TYR A 260 20.23 5.10 12.01
C TYR A 260 21.71 4.69 11.89
N ASP A 261 22.57 5.50 12.49
CA ASP A 261 23.98 5.20 12.71
C ASP A 261 24.22 5.15 14.23
N GLU A 262 24.57 3.98 14.74
CA GLU A 262 24.86 3.80 16.17
C GLU A 262 26.16 4.51 16.59
N SER A 263 27.08 4.74 15.64
CA SER A 263 28.36 5.41 15.89
C SER A 263 28.25 6.95 15.92
N ASP A 264 27.13 7.51 15.46
CA ASP A 264 26.88 8.94 15.53
C ASP A 264 26.49 9.35 16.96
N GLU A 265 27.47 9.88 17.70
CA GLU A 265 27.30 10.33 19.09
C GLU A 265 26.41 11.59 19.21
N SER A 266 26.28 12.38 18.13
CA SER A 266 25.55 13.65 18.14
C SER A 266 24.66 13.80 16.90
N PRO A 267 23.67 12.92 16.74
CA PRO A 267 22.85 12.91 15.55
C PRO A 267 21.95 14.16 15.46
N PRO A 268 21.52 14.54 14.26
CA PRO A 268 20.57 15.65 14.08
C PRO A 268 19.21 15.34 14.72
N LEU A 269 18.37 16.37 14.86
CA LEU A 269 16.98 16.20 15.28
C LEU A 269 16.19 15.47 14.19
N GLY A 270 15.49 14.39 14.53
CA GLY A 270 14.81 13.57 13.53
C GLY A 270 14.34 12.21 14.00
N ILE A 271 13.76 11.47 13.05
CA ILE A 271 13.39 10.06 13.16
C ILE A 271 14.47 9.24 12.48
N PHE A 272 14.88 8.14 13.11
CA PHE A 272 15.92 7.25 12.59
C PHE A 272 15.33 5.86 12.37
N LEU A 273 15.46 5.35 11.13
CA LEU A 273 15.05 4.00 10.72
C LEU A 273 16.29 3.16 10.41
N GLY A 274 16.14 1.85 10.22
CA GLY A 274 17.23 1.03 9.67
C GLY A 274 17.66 1.53 8.28
N GLU A 275 18.91 1.29 7.89
CA GLU A 275 19.43 1.71 6.58
C GLU A 275 18.61 1.13 5.42
N ALA A 276 18.31 -0.18 5.48
CA ALA A 276 17.44 -0.83 4.50
C ALA A 276 16.01 -0.27 4.52
N ASP A 277 15.46 0.00 5.69
CA ASP A 277 14.10 0.53 5.86
C ASP A 277 13.94 1.91 5.24
N ILE A 278 14.94 2.79 5.39
CA ILE A 278 14.88 4.12 4.79
C ILE A 278 15.10 4.07 3.28
N GLU A 279 15.95 3.18 2.76
CA GLU A 279 16.10 2.98 1.31
C GLU A 279 14.77 2.52 0.70
N GLU A 280 14.08 1.58 1.34
CA GLU A 280 12.77 1.10 0.89
C GLU A 280 11.68 2.18 1.00
N LEU A 281 11.60 2.90 2.12
CA LEU A 281 10.71 4.05 2.28
C LEU A 281 10.99 5.14 1.23
N PHE A 282 12.26 5.40 0.91
CA PHE A 282 12.67 6.38 -0.09
C PHE A 282 12.26 5.94 -1.50
N LEU A 283 12.42 4.66 -1.83
CA LEU A 283 11.98 4.06 -3.09
C LEU A 283 10.46 4.18 -3.28
N LEU A 284 9.69 3.89 -2.22
CA LEU A 284 8.22 3.83 -2.25
C LEU A 284 7.53 5.19 -2.13
N THR A 285 8.26 6.28 -1.91
CA THR A 285 7.68 7.62 -1.74
C THR A 285 8.26 8.61 -2.74
N ARG A 286 7.59 9.75 -2.91
CA ARG A 286 8.04 10.90 -3.70
C ARG A 286 7.84 12.20 -2.92
N THR A 287 8.35 13.30 -3.47
CA THR A 287 7.97 14.63 -2.98
C THR A 287 6.46 14.81 -3.16
N GLY A 288 5.80 15.32 -2.11
CA GLY A 288 4.35 15.58 -2.10
C GLY A 288 3.50 14.46 -1.49
N ASN A 289 4.04 13.28 -1.15
CA ASN A 289 3.27 12.27 -0.43
C ASN A 289 2.67 12.85 0.84
N GLU A 290 1.40 12.51 1.08
CA GLU A 290 0.72 12.86 2.33
C GLU A 290 1.39 12.16 3.51
N VAL A 291 1.58 12.89 4.59
CA VAL A 291 2.16 12.40 5.83
C VAL A 291 1.21 12.76 6.97
N GLU A 292 0.81 11.77 7.75
CA GLU A 292 0.01 11.95 8.96
C GLU A 292 0.86 11.58 10.17
N ILE A 293 0.95 12.47 11.16
CA ILE A 293 1.62 12.23 12.43
C ILE A 293 0.53 12.02 13.48
N ARG A 294 0.51 10.85 14.11
CA ARG A 294 -0.43 10.51 15.18
C ARG A 294 0.30 10.31 16.49
N ASN A 295 -0.11 11.09 17.48
CA ASN A 295 0.20 10.85 18.89
C ASN A 295 -1.13 10.59 19.60
N PRO A 296 -1.63 9.34 19.64
CA PRO A 296 -2.78 9.04 20.47
C PRO A 296 -2.47 9.49 21.90
N LYS A 297 -3.38 10.26 22.51
CA LYS A 297 -3.28 10.57 23.93
C LYS A 297 -3.33 9.24 24.68
N LYS A 298 -2.41 9.06 25.64
CA LYS A 298 -2.47 7.97 26.61
C LYS A 298 -3.80 7.99 27.36
#